data_AF-A0A522XAG5-F1
#
_entry.id   AF-A0A522XAG5-F1
#
_cell.length_a   1.000
_cell.length_b   1.000
_cell.length_c   1.000
_cell.angle_alpha   90.00
_cell.angle_beta   90.00
_cell.angle_gamma   90.00
#
_symmetry.space_group_name_H-M   'P 1'
#
loop_
_entity.id
_entity.type
_entity.pdbx_description
1 polymer ?
#
loop_
_entity_poly.entity_id
_entity_poly.type
_entity_poly.pdbx_seq_one_letter_code
_entity_poly.pdbx_strand_id
1 'polypeptide(L)'
;MIADSANIPAKLALDTRGLEQLRAQAKQSPEQALKAAAQQFESIFLDMMLKSMREATPQDGMFDNEQTRMFTGMLDQQLAQGLASRGVGLADIMVRQLGGSMGSSMGSSMGKMESGKPGAVSGELPSRRPALSPQASVNVLPSAYNGTVQQNFVNQMLPHAMRASQASGVPPQLMLGQAALESGWGKREIRMADGSNSYNLFGMKAGSGWNGKVAEAITTEYKNGAAYKQVEKFRAYSSYAEAFQDYAQMIGKNSRYADVLQRGGDVAGMAQAIQKAGYATDPKYAGKLARVMEITGGLL
;
A
#
# COMPACT_ATOMS: atom_id res chain seq x y z
N MET A 1 10.01 -36.89 -34.27
CA MET A 1 8.83 -36.89 -33.38
C MET A 1 9.10 -35.88 -32.26
N ILE A 2 8.25 -34.83 -32.21
CA ILE A 2 7.84 -33.98 -31.06
C ILE A 2 8.98 -33.23 -30.32
N ALA A 3 9.29 -31.94 -30.55
CA ALA A 3 8.55 -30.66 -30.53
C ALA A 3 8.51 -29.94 -29.15
N ASP A 4 9.05 -28.72 -29.19
CA ASP A 4 8.73 -27.48 -28.44
C ASP A 4 8.93 -27.37 -26.91
N SER A 5 9.95 -26.59 -26.52
CA SER A 5 10.05 -25.92 -25.22
C SER A 5 9.83 -24.42 -25.39
N ALA A 6 8.59 -24.04 -25.69
CA ALA A 6 8.16 -22.65 -25.72
C ALA A 6 7.93 -22.15 -24.28
N ASN A 7 8.77 -21.20 -23.89
CA ASN A 7 8.64 -20.39 -22.68
C ASN A 7 7.38 -19.51 -22.76
N ILE A 8 6.24 -20.00 -22.26
CA ILE A 8 5.00 -19.23 -22.05
C ILE A 8 4.36 -19.71 -20.73
N PRO A 9 4.42 -18.88 -19.68
CA PRO A 9 3.18 -18.22 -19.29
C PRO A 9 3.37 -16.71 -19.08
N ALA A 10 3.40 -15.97 -20.19
CA ALA A 10 2.62 -14.73 -20.31
C ALA A 10 1.12 -15.08 -20.47
N LYS A 11 0.64 -15.98 -19.61
CA LYS A 11 -0.75 -16.39 -19.45
C LYS A 11 -1.25 -15.65 -18.22
N LEU A 12 -2.41 -15.04 -18.17
CA LEU A 12 -3.49 -14.96 -19.14
C LEU A 12 -4.56 -14.13 -18.41
N ALA A 13 -4.42 -12.81 -18.40
CA ALA A 13 -5.50 -11.92 -17.95
C ALA A 13 -5.29 -10.50 -18.50
N LEU A 14 -5.09 -10.38 -19.82
CA LEU A 14 -5.98 -9.44 -20.50
C LEU A 14 -7.37 -10.03 -20.29
N ASP A 15 -7.99 -9.67 -19.18
CA ASP A 15 -9.25 -10.25 -18.72
C ASP A 15 -10.22 -10.13 -19.88
N THR A 16 -10.67 -11.26 -20.43
CA THR A 16 -11.62 -11.25 -21.54
C THR A 16 -12.90 -10.52 -21.13
N ARG A 17 -13.18 -10.48 -19.82
CA ARG A 17 -14.24 -9.66 -19.20
C ARG A 17 -13.89 -8.18 -19.16
N GLY A 18 -12.64 -7.82 -18.90
CA GLY A 18 -12.15 -6.44 -18.97
C GLY A 18 -12.21 -5.89 -20.40
N LEU A 19 -11.87 -6.70 -21.40
CA LEU A 19 -11.98 -6.35 -22.81
C LEU A 19 -13.45 -6.20 -23.25
N GLU A 20 -14.33 -7.07 -22.76
CA GLU A 20 -15.77 -7.03 -23.04
C GLU A 20 -16.45 -5.84 -22.34
N GLN A 21 -16.02 -5.49 -21.11
CA GLN A 21 -16.41 -4.27 -20.41
C GLN A 21 -15.92 -3.01 -21.12
N LEU A 22 -14.66 -2.98 -21.60
CA LEU A 22 -14.14 -1.88 -22.40
C LEU A 22 -14.93 -1.73 -23.71
N ARG A 23 -15.28 -2.84 -24.35
CA ARG A 23 -16.08 -2.84 -25.59
C ARG A 23 -17.53 -2.40 -25.36
N ALA A 24 -18.11 -2.72 -24.20
CA ALA A 24 -19.43 -2.25 -23.79
C ALA A 24 -19.43 -0.76 -23.41
N GLN A 25 -18.41 -0.29 -22.67
CA GLN A 25 -18.23 1.12 -22.33
C GLN A 25 -17.87 1.98 -23.55
N ALA A 26 -17.09 1.47 -24.51
CA ALA A 26 -16.78 2.17 -25.75
C ALA A 26 -18.03 2.44 -26.60
N LYS A 27 -19.07 1.60 -26.50
CA LYS A 27 -20.36 1.81 -27.17
C LYS A 27 -21.23 2.87 -26.48
N GLN A 28 -21.06 3.09 -25.18
CA GLN A 28 -21.88 4.02 -24.38
C GLN A 28 -21.19 5.38 -24.15
N SER A 29 -19.86 5.42 -24.09
CA SER A 29 -19.06 6.62 -23.83
C SER A 29 -17.65 6.46 -24.42
N PRO A 30 -17.46 6.74 -25.73
CA PRO A 30 -16.20 6.50 -26.43
C PRO A 30 -15.02 7.29 -25.83
N GLU A 31 -15.26 8.50 -25.32
CA GLU A 31 -14.21 9.32 -24.67
C GLU A 31 -13.73 8.74 -23.34
N GLN A 32 -14.63 8.17 -22.53
CA GLN A 32 -14.27 7.57 -21.24
C GLN A 32 -13.55 6.24 -21.42
N ALA A 33 -13.97 5.44 -22.42
CA ALA A 33 -13.28 4.20 -22.77
C ALA A 33 -11.88 4.46 -23.33
N LEU A 34 -11.71 5.50 -24.13
CA LEU A 34 -10.39 5.92 -24.65
C LEU A 34 -9.47 6.36 -23.51
N LYS A 35 -10.00 7.11 -22.52
CA LYS A 35 -9.23 7.53 -21.34
C LYS A 35 -8.81 6.34 -20.48
N ALA A 36 -9.71 5.40 -20.21
CA ALA A 36 -9.41 4.19 -19.46
C ALA A 36 -8.35 3.32 -20.16
N ALA A 37 -8.47 3.15 -21.49
CA ALA A 37 -7.47 2.43 -22.29
C ALA A 37 -6.10 3.14 -22.27
N ALA A 38 -6.07 4.47 -22.37
CA ALA A 38 -4.84 5.25 -22.35
C ALA A 38 -4.13 5.17 -20.99
N GLN A 39 -4.86 5.14 -19.87
CA GLN A 39 -4.30 4.95 -18.53
C GLN A 39 -3.69 3.55 -18.36
N GLN A 40 -4.34 2.52 -18.91
CA GLN A 40 -3.81 1.14 -18.91
C GLN A 40 -2.56 1.02 -19.80
N PHE A 41 -2.47 1.79 -20.87
CA PHE A 41 -1.27 1.84 -21.70
C PHE A 41 -0.13 2.62 -21.03
N GLU A 42 -0.44 3.73 -20.35
CA GLU A 42 0.52 4.53 -19.58
C GLU A 42 1.21 3.68 -18.50
N SER A 43 0.49 2.81 -17.80
CA SER A 43 1.10 1.93 -16.79
C SER A 43 2.07 0.90 -17.39
N ILE A 44 1.73 0.28 -18.52
CA ILE A 44 2.60 -0.67 -19.23
C ILE A 44 3.85 0.05 -19.76
N PHE A 45 3.67 1.26 -20.28
CA PHE A 45 4.78 2.06 -20.80
C PHE A 45 5.75 2.50 -19.70
N LEU A 46 5.23 2.94 -18.54
CA LEU A 46 6.06 3.31 -17.40
C LEU A 46 6.82 2.11 -16.83
N ASP A 47 6.20 0.93 -16.79
CA ASP A 47 6.85 -0.33 -16.40
C ASP A 47 8.03 -0.66 -17.34
N MET A 48 7.79 -0.61 -18.65
CA MET A 48 8.85 -0.81 -19.65
C MET A 48 9.98 0.23 -19.56
N MET A 49 9.65 1.49 -19.30
CA MET A 49 10.62 2.57 -19.16
C MET A 49 11.51 2.35 -17.93
N LEU A 50 10.91 2.09 -16.76
CA LEU A 50 11.65 1.82 -15.52
C LEU A 50 12.54 0.58 -15.66
N LYS A 51 12.04 -0.46 -16.32
CA LYS A 51 12.81 -1.67 -16.63
C LYS A 51 14.01 -1.37 -17.55
N SER A 52 13.80 -0.58 -18.61
CA SER A 52 14.88 -0.21 -19.54
C SER A 52 15.95 0.68 -18.89
N MET A 53 15.56 1.59 -17.99
CA MET A 53 16.51 2.41 -17.22
C MET A 53 17.36 1.54 -16.30
N ARG A 54 16.77 0.50 -15.70
CA ARG A 54 17.49 -0.45 -14.86
C ARG A 54 18.47 -1.30 -15.66
N GLU A 55 18.05 -1.85 -16.79
CA GLU A 55 18.90 -2.64 -17.68
C GLU A 55 20.06 -1.81 -18.28
N ALA A 56 19.87 -0.50 -18.42
CA ALA A 56 20.90 0.44 -18.89
C ALA A 56 21.83 0.97 -17.78
N THR A 57 21.53 0.73 -16.51
CA THR A 57 22.41 1.13 -15.39
C THR A 57 23.40 0.00 -15.12
N PRO A 58 24.74 0.19 -15.28
CA PRO A 58 25.71 -0.87 -15.03
C PRO A 58 25.60 -1.38 -13.59
N GLN A 59 25.19 -2.64 -13.42
CA GLN A 59 25.08 -3.30 -12.12
C GLN A 59 26.41 -3.95 -11.75
N ASP A 60 27.46 -3.14 -11.62
CA ASP A 60 28.77 -3.59 -11.15
C ASP A 60 28.90 -3.35 -9.64
N GLY A 61 28.45 -4.34 -8.86
CA GLY A 61 28.66 -4.38 -7.43
C GLY A 61 28.56 -5.80 -6.89
N MET A 62 29.67 -6.33 -6.38
CA MET A 62 29.81 -7.66 -5.75
C MET A 62 28.91 -7.90 -4.50
N PHE A 63 28.00 -6.96 -4.21
CA PHE A 63 27.08 -6.94 -3.06
C PHE A 63 25.60 -7.00 -3.44
N ASP A 64 25.26 -7.16 -4.73
CA ASP A 64 23.88 -7.25 -5.19
C ASP A 64 23.31 -8.68 -5.08
N ASN A 65 22.62 -8.96 -3.97
CA ASN A 65 21.96 -10.25 -3.74
C ASN A 65 20.62 -10.34 -4.48
N GLU A 66 20.15 -11.57 -4.77
CA GLU A 66 18.84 -11.82 -5.39
C GLU A 66 17.66 -11.24 -4.59
N GLN A 67 17.82 -11.16 -3.27
CA GLN A 67 16.86 -10.53 -2.37
C GLN A 67 16.72 -9.02 -2.64
N THR A 68 17.83 -8.33 -2.90
CA THR A 68 17.83 -6.92 -3.30
C THR A 68 17.13 -6.75 -4.63
N ARG A 69 17.37 -7.64 -5.61
CA ARG A 69 16.72 -7.57 -6.92
C ARG A 69 15.21 -7.81 -6.87
N MET A 70 14.77 -8.79 -6.09
CA MET A 70 13.35 -9.08 -5.89
C MET A 70 12.64 -7.91 -5.18
N PHE A 71 13.30 -7.34 -4.17
CA PHE A 71 12.75 -6.23 -3.39
C PHE A 71 12.74 -4.91 -4.16
N THR A 72 13.78 -4.60 -4.93
CA THR A 72 13.82 -3.42 -5.82
C THR A 72 12.83 -3.58 -6.98
N GLY A 73 12.57 -4.81 -7.45
CA GLY A 73 11.49 -5.09 -8.40
C GLY A 73 10.11 -4.71 -7.85
N MET A 74 9.83 -5.12 -6.62
CA MET A 74 8.59 -4.78 -5.91
C MET A 74 8.45 -3.28 -5.63
N LEU A 75 9.54 -2.62 -5.22
CA LEU A 75 9.56 -1.17 -4.98
C LEU A 75 9.25 -0.40 -6.26
N ASP A 76 9.82 -0.80 -7.38
CA ASP A 76 9.55 -0.19 -8.68
C ASP A 76 8.11 -0.46 -9.15
N GLN A 77 7.57 -1.65 -8.87
CA GLN A 77 6.15 -1.94 -9.16
C GLN A 77 5.22 -1.04 -8.35
N GLN A 78 5.51 -0.78 -7.07
CA GLN A 78 4.74 0.16 -6.25
C GLN A 78 4.93 1.62 -6.67
N LEU A 79 6.15 2.00 -7.07
CA LEU A 79 6.44 3.33 -7.63
C LEU A 79 5.68 3.55 -8.93
N ALA A 80 5.70 2.57 -9.84
CA ALA A 80 4.98 2.59 -11.11
C ALA A 80 3.47 2.67 -10.89
N GLN A 81 2.92 1.88 -9.96
CA GLN A 81 1.51 1.92 -9.58
C GLN A 81 1.12 3.30 -9.01
N GLY A 82 1.98 3.89 -8.15
CA GLY A 82 1.77 5.20 -7.55
C GLY A 82 1.88 6.34 -8.57
N LEU A 83 2.83 6.27 -9.50
CA LEU A 83 3.00 7.23 -10.59
C LEU A 83 1.87 7.15 -11.62
N ALA A 84 1.43 5.93 -11.96
CA ALA A 84 0.27 5.70 -12.83
C ALA A 84 -1.04 6.20 -12.19
N SER A 85 -1.20 6.01 -10.87
CA SER A 85 -2.40 6.46 -10.15
C SER A 85 -2.43 7.97 -9.94
N ARG A 86 -1.26 8.62 -9.86
CA ARG A 86 -1.12 10.08 -9.79
C ARG A 86 -1.32 10.73 -11.17
N GLY A 87 -1.21 9.96 -12.25
CA GLY A 87 -1.37 10.40 -13.64
C GLY A 87 -0.24 11.33 -14.04
N VAL A 88 0.75 10.83 -14.78
CA VAL A 88 1.89 11.65 -15.26
C VAL A 88 1.44 12.59 -16.39
N GLY A 89 0.21 12.42 -16.89
CA GLY A 89 -0.42 13.25 -17.91
C GLY A 89 -0.15 12.77 -19.34
N LEU A 90 0.57 11.64 -19.50
CA LEU A 90 0.81 11.04 -20.81
C LEU A 90 -0.47 10.44 -21.39
N ALA A 91 -1.34 9.86 -20.56
CA ALA A 91 -2.67 9.42 -20.99
C ALA A 91 -3.50 10.58 -21.56
N ASP A 92 -3.48 11.77 -20.94
CA ASP A 92 -4.22 12.93 -21.43
C ASP A 92 -3.62 13.48 -22.75
N ILE A 93 -2.30 13.40 -22.94
CA ILE A 93 -1.64 13.74 -24.21
C ILE A 93 -1.99 12.73 -25.30
N MET A 94 -2.00 11.42 -24.98
CA MET A 94 -2.43 10.37 -25.91
C MET A 94 -3.89 10.52 -26.31
N VAL A 95 -4.78 10.82 -25.36
CA VAL A 95 -6.20 11.11 -25.65
C VAL A 95 -6.35 12.35 -26.53
N ARG A 96 -5.55 13.40 -26.32
CA ARG A 96 -5.56 14.59 -27.19
C ARG A 96 -5.05 14.28 -28.61
N GLN A 97 -4.03 13.44 -28.74
CA GLN A 97 -3.41 13.12 -30.03
C GLN A 97 -4.20 12.07 -30.83
N LEU A 98 -4.81 11.07 -30.17
CA LEU A 98 -5.74 10.12 -30.80
C LEU A 98 -7.14 10.71 -31.00
N GLY A 99 -7.65 11.49 -30.05
CA GLY A 99 -8.95 12.16 -30.15
C GLY A 99 -8.97 13.29 -31.19
N GLY A 100 -7.86 14.00 -31.35
CA GLY A 100 -7.69 15.01 -32.41
C GLY A 100 -7.68 14.43 -33.83
N SER A 101 -7.31 13.15 -33.99
CA SER A 101 -7.32 12.46 -35.29
C SER A 101 -8.72 11.94 -35.69
N MET A 102 -9.71 11.98 -34.80
CA MET A 102 -11.07 11.50 -35.08
C MET A 102 -12.08 12.65 -35.28
N GLY A 103 -11.66 13.91 -35.07
CA GLY A 103 -12.50 15.11 -35.17
C GLY A 103 -12.22 16.04 -36.36
N SER A 104 -11.26 15.73 -37.23
CA SER A 104 -10.92 16.57 -38.39
C SER A 104 -11.44 15.97 -39.70
N SER A 105 -12.76 15.98 -39.88
CA SER A 105 -13.42 15.72 -41.16
C SER A 105 -14.78 16.42 -41.17
N MET A 106 -14.91 17.46 -42.01
CA MET A 106 -16.10 18.31 -42.26
C MET A 106 -16.55 19.18 -41.06
N GLY A 107 -16.79 20.48 -41.16
CA GLY A 107 -16.88 21.41 -42.28
C GLY A 107 -17.46 22.72 -41.74
N SER A 108 -16.90 23.82 -42.21
CA SER A 108 -17.31 25.21 -42.02
C SER A 108 -18.81 25.48 -42.23
N SER A 109 -19.44 26.36 -41.44
CA SER A 109 -19.88 27.71 -41.86
C SER A 109 -20.84 28.38 -40.84
N MET A 110 -20.46 29.60 -40.42
CA MET A 110 -21.27 30.83 -40.25
C MET A 110 -22.70 30.80 -39.65
N GLY A 111 -22.95 31.62 -38.60
CA GLY A 111 -24.18 32.44 -38.52
C GLY A 111 -24.91 32.58 -37.17
N LYS A 112 -24.65 33.69 -36.46
CA LYS A 112 -25.56 34.61 -35.73
C LYS A 112 -26.64 34.11 -34.72
N MET A 113 -26.56 34.66 -33.50
CA MET A 113 -27.55 35.52 -32.76
C MET A 113 -29.06 35.20 -32.92
N GLU A 114 -29.94 35.16 -31.91
CA GLU A 114 -30.07 35.89 -30.64
C GLU A 114 -31.31 35.36 -29.85
N SER A 115 -31.39 35.80 -28.60
CA SER A 115 -32.34 35.54 -27.51
C SER A 115 -33.85 35.75 -27.73
N GLY A 116 -34.66 35.06 -26.91
CA GLY A 116 -36.03 35.49 -26.57
C GLY A 116 -36.83 34.49 -25.70
N LYS A 117 -37.10 34.85 -24.44
CA LYS A 117 -38.11 34.29 -23.50
C LYS A 117 -39.20 35.39 -23.29
N PRO A 118 -40.31 35.20 -22.54
CA PRO A 118 -41.10 34.01 -22.17
C PRO A 118 -42.66 34.25 -22.21
N GLY A 119 -43.45 33.21 -21.92
CA GLY A 119 -44.84 33.29 -21.40
C GLY A 119 -45.82 32.35 -22.13
N ALA A 120 -46.90 31.82 -21.58
CA ALA A 120 -47.39 31.58 -20.22
C ALA A 120 -48.66 30.67 -20.34
N VAL A 121 -48.79 29.67 -19.46
CA VAL A 121 -49.98 28.93 -18.95
C VAL A 121 -51.18 28.50 -19.83
N SER A 122 -51.54 27.21 -19.68
CA SER A 122 -52.87 26.57 -19.41
C SER A 122 -52.93 25.24 -20.17
N GLY A 123 -53.32 24.07 -19.66
CA GLY A 123 -53.83 23.58 -18.39
C GLY A 123 -54.58 22.28 -18.71
N GLU A 124 -54.27 21.13 -18.09
CA GLU A 124 -55.21 20.02 -17.84
C GLU A 124 -54.56 18.88 -17.02
N LEU A 125 -55.30 18.43 -16.01
CA LEU A 125 -55.10 17.26 -15.13
C LEU A 125 -56.08 16.15 -15.58
N PRO A 126 -56.14 14.94 -14.98
CA PRO A 126 -55.14 14.14 -14.26
C PRO A 126 -55.08 12.69 -14.79
N SER A 127 -54.12 11.86 -14.34
CA SER A 127 -54.39 10.46 -13.97
C SER A 127 -53.16 9.73 -13.41
N ARG A 128 -53.36 9.16 -12.22
CA ARG A 128 -52.71 7.96 -11.63
C ARG A 128 -51.19 7.98 -11.39
N ARG A 129 -50.83 8.24 -10.13
CA ARG A 129 -49.69 7.59 -9.46
C ARG A 129 -50.15 6.31 -8.77
N PRO A 130 -49.31 5.26 -8.76
CA PRO A 130 -48.98 4.61 -7.50
C PRO A 130 -47.56 4.97 -7.09
N ALA A 131 -47.37 5.18 -5.80
CA ALA A 131 -46.09 5.43 -5.17
C ALA A 131 -45.18 4.20 -5.28
N LEU A 132 -43.95 4.40 -5.74
CA LEU A 132 -42.82 3.51 -5.51
C LEU A 132 -41.68 4.35 -4.92
N SER A 133 -41.16 3.83 -3.83
CA SER A 133 -40.22 4.39 -2.86
C SER A 133 -38.91 4.93 -3.49
N PRO A 134 -38.27 5.97 -2.92
CA PRO A 134 -36.90 6.30 -3.25
C PRO A 134 -35.93 5.39 -2.46
N GLN A 135 -35.68 4.19 -2.97
CA GLN A 135 -34.40 3.52 -2.69
C GLN A 135 -33.42 3.95 -3.78
N ALA A 136 -32.83 5.12 -3.60
CA ALA A 136 -31.62 5.49 -4.32
C ALA A 136 -30.47 4.65 -3.73
N SER A 137 -30.30 3.44 -4.25
CA SER A 137 -29.05 2.71 -4.15
C SER A 137 -28.02 3.53 -4.92
N VAL A 138 -27.28 4.36 -4.20
CA VAL A 138 -26.06 4.97 -4.76
C VAL A 138 -25.10 3.80 -4.93
N ASN A 139 -25.06 3.23 -6.14
CA ASN A 139 -24.05 2.25 -6.52
C ASN A 139 -22.74 3.02 -6.69
N VAL A 140 -22.15 3.42 -5.56
CA VAL A 140 -20.79 3.91 -5.50
C VAL A 140 -19.94 2.75 -5.96
N LEU A 141 -19.41 2.87 -7.19
CA LEU A 141 -18.39 1.99 -7.72
C LEU A 141 -17.34 1.74 -6.62
N PRO A 142 -16.95 0.49 -6.32
CA PRO A 142 -15.90 0.25 -5.35
C PRO A 142 -14.66 0.98 -5.84
N SER A 143 -14.24 2.02 -5.11
CA SER A 143 -12.92 2.60 -5.31
C SER A 143 -11.92 1.44 -5.19
N ALA A 144 -11.11 1.21 -6.22
CA ALA A 144 -10.10 0.15 -6.29
C ALA A 144 -8.95 0.32 -5.26
N TYR A 145 -9.20 1.07 -4.19
CA TYR A 145 -8.25 1.54 -3.18
C TYR A 145 -8.73 1.31 -1.74
N ASN A 146 -9.64 0.37 -1.50
CA ASN A 146 -9.89 -0.10 -0.14
C ASN A 146 -9.02 -1.32 0.16
N GLY A 147 -7.71 -1.10 0.29
CA GLY A 147 -6.82 -2.10 0.88
C GLY A 147 -7.36 -2.53 2.25
N THR A 148 -7.18 -3.80 2.61
CA THR A 148 -7.49 -4.26 3.98
C THR A 148 -6.69 -3.43 4.99
N VAL A 149 -7.10 -3.43 6.27
CA VAL A 149 -6.32 -2.72 7.31
C VAL A 149 -4.86 -3.19 7.31
N GLN A 150 -4.64 -4.47 7.03
CA GLN A 150 -3.33 -5.07 6.89
C GLN A 150 -2.56 -4.48 5.70
N GLN A 151 -3.16 -4.43 4.51
CA GLN A 151 -2.50 -3.86 3.33
C GLN A 151 -2.15 -2.39 3.55
N ASN A 152 -3.08 -1.59 4.10
CA ASN A 152 -2.83 -0.17 4.33
C ASN A 152 -1.70 0.04 5.33
N PHE A 153 -1.67 -0.76 6.40
CA PHE A 153 -0.59 -0.73 7.38
C PHE A 153 0.76 -1.09 6.73
N VAL A 154 0.82 -2.18 5.96
CA VAL A 154 2.05 -2.60 5.27
C VAL A 154 2.52 -1.52 4.30
N ASN A 155 1.64 -1.00 3.44
CA ASN A 155 1.99 0.06 2.47
C ASN A 155 2.53 1.31 3.16
N GLN A 156 1.95 1.70 4.30
CA GLN A 156 2.38 2.88 5.04
C GLN A 156 3.72 2.66 5.74
N MET A 157 3.97 1.45 6.28
CA MET A 157 5.16 1.16 7.08
C MET A 157 6.36 0.70 6.27
N LEU A 158 6.14 0.09 5.09
CA LEU A 158 7.18 -0.51 4.27
C LEU A 158 8.37 0.44 3.97
N PRO A 159 8.17 1.72 3.57
CA PRO A 159 9.29 2.61 3.30
C PRO A 159 10.17 2.86 4.53
N HIS A 160 9.58 2.88 5.72
CA HIS A 160 10.29 3.08 6.99
C HIS A 160 11.08 1.83 7.39
N ALA A 161 10.47 0.65 7.27
CA ALA A 161 11.12 -0.64 7.51
C ALA A 161 12.32 -0.83 6.57
N MET A 162 12.19 -0.45 5.31
CA MET A 162 13.27 -0.57 4.33
C MET A 162 14.46 0.31 4.62
N ARG A 163 14.21 1.59 4.91
CA ARG A 163 15.28 2.52 5.29
C ARG A 163 16.02 2.04 6.54
N ALA A 164 15.28 1.59 7.55
CA ALA A 164 15.87 1.07 8.78
C ALA A 164 16.66 -0.23 8.53
N SER A 165 16.17 -1.09 7.64
CA SER A 165 16.85 -2.33 7.24
C SER A 165 18.19 -2.05 6.59
N GLN A 166 18.23 -1.14 5.61
CA GLN A 166 19.45 -0.74 4.92
C GLN A 166 20.52 -0.21 5.90
N ALA A 167 20.12 0.51 6.94
CA ALA A 167 21.03 1.10 7.91
C ALA A 167 21.54 0.13 8.98
N SER A 168 20.86 -1.00 9.21
CA SER A 168 21.08 -1.85 10.39
C SER A 168 21.29 -3.34 10.09
N GLY A 169 20.94 -3.80 8.89
CA GLY A 169 20.89 -5.21 8.53
C GLY A 169 19.69 -5.97 9.11
N VAL A 170 18.80 -5.32 9.87
CA VAL A 170 17.60 -5.97 10.41
C VAL A 170 16.60 -6.23 9.26
N PRO A 171 16.08 -7.46 9.08
CA PRO A 171 15.15 -7.74 7.98
C PRO A 171 13.85 -6.89 8.05
N PRO A 172 13.37 -6.35 6.91
CA PRO A 172 12.16 -5.53 6.89
C PRO A 172 10.91 -6.32 7.26
N GLN A 173 10.82 -7.61 6.86
CA GLN A 173 9.68 -8.47 7.22
C GLN A 173 9.56 -8.64 8.74
N LEU A 174 10.68 -8.72 9.45
CA LEU A 174 10.69 -8.82 10.90
C LEU A 174 10.12 -7.55 11.55
N MET A 175 10.61 -6.38 11.11
CA MET A 175 10.15 -5.10 11.64
C MET A 175 8.67 -4.86 11.35
N LEU A 176 8.20 -5.18 10.14
CA LEU A 176 6.78 -5.06 9.77
C LEU A 176 5.91 -6.03 10.57
N GLY A 177 6.34 -7.28 10.71
CA GLY A 177 5.63 -8.30 11.46
C GLY A 177 5.50 -7.94 12.94
N GLN A 178 6.58 -7.47 13.56
CA GLN A 178 6.54 -7.01 14.95
C GLN A 178 5.72 -5.74 15.10
N ALA A 179 5.93 -4.73 14.26
CA ALA A 179 5.12 -3.51 14.31
C ALA A 179 3.62 -3.82 14.18
N ALA A 180 3.23 -4.72 13.27
CA ALA A 180 1.84 -5.15 13.10
C ALA A 180 1.32 -5.93 14.32
N LEU A 181 2.10 -6.84 14.87
CA LEU A 181 1.71 -7.63 16.05
C LEU A 181 1.53 -6.74 17.28
N GLU A 182 2.52 -5.90 17.59
CA GLU A 182 2.58 -5.08 18.80
C GLU A 182 1.51 -3.96 18.77
N SER A 183 1.32 -3.30 17.62
CA SER A 183 0.31 -2.24 17.47
C SER A 183 -1.09 -2.74 17.10
N GLY A 184 -1.25 -4.05 16.86
CA GLY A 184 -2.49 -4.61 16.33
C GLY A 184 -2.86 -4.01 14.97
N TRP A 185 -1.91 -3.97 14.03
CA TRP A 185 -2.03 -3.34 12.71
C TRP A 185 -2.33 -1.84 12.78
N GLY A 186 -1.64 -1.12 13.68
CA GLY A 186 -1.79 0.32 13.89
C GLY A 186 -3.04 0.74 14.67
N LYS A 187 -3.87 -0.21 15.12
CA LYS A 187 -5.13 0.12 15.82
C LYS A 187 -4.94 0.51 17.29
N ARG A 188 -3.84 0.09 17.91
CA ARG A 188 -3.56 0.23 19.34
C ARG A 188 -2.26 0.98 19.60
N GLU A 189 -2.04 2.06 18.86
CA GLU A 189 -0.89 2.91 19.07
C GLU A 189 -0.97 3.64 20.41
N ILE A 190 0.18 3.75 21.07
CA ILE A 190 0.33 4.57 22.27
C ILE A 190 0.18 6.04 21.85
N ARG A 191 -0.64 6.78 22.59
CA ARG A 191 -0.86 8.21 22.35
C ARG A 191 -0.14 9.05 23.40
N MET A 192 0.21 10.25 23.00
CA MET A 192 0.68 11.31 23.90
C MET A 192 -0.49 11.81 24.76
N ALA A 193 -0.18 12.54 25.84
CA ALA A 193 -1.21 13.10 26.73
C ALA A 193 -2.17 14.08 26.04
N ASP A 194 -1.70 14.76 24.98
CA ASP A 194 -2.51 15.65 24.14
C ASP A 194 -3.33 14.91 23.07
N GLY A 195 -3.29 13.57 23.05
CA GLY A 195 -3.98 12.71 22.09
C GLY A 195 -3.26 12.52 20.75
N SER A 196 -2.13 13.20 20.53
CA SER A 196 -1.29 13.01 19.34
C SER A 196 -0.61 11.64 19.34
N ASN A 197 -0.09 11.24 18.19
CA ASN A 197 0.54 9.94 18.03
C ASN A 197 1.96 9.94 18.64
N SER A 198 2.31 8.88 19.40
CA SER A 198 3.69 8.67 19.83
C SER A 198 4.57 8.06 18.73
N TYR A 199 3.96 7.51 17.67
CA TYR A 199 4.56 6.70 16.61
C TYR A 199 5.24 5.41 17.10
N ASN A 200 5.07 5.04 18.38
CA ASN A 200 5.70 3.87 18.96
C ASN A 200 4.92 2.58 18.68
N LEU A 201 5.10 2.07 17.46
CA LEU A 201 4.48 0.81 17.01
C LEU A 201 5.00 -0.43 17.75
N PHE A 202 6.21 -0.36 18.31
CA PHE A 202 6.92 -1.51 18.88
C PHE A 202 6.74 -1.64 20.40
N GLY A 203 6.03 -0.70 21.05
CA GLY A 203 5.88 -0.69 22.50
C GLY A 203 7.19 -0.51 23.27
N MET A 204 8.19 0.16 22.69
CA MET A 204 9.49 0.32 23.34
C MET A 204 9.38 1.20 24.58
N LYS A 205 9.75 0.64 25.74
CA LYS A 205 9.74 1.36 27.02
C LYS A 205 10.84 2.44 27.06
N ALA A 206 10.52 3.55 27.70
CA ALA A 206 11.48 4.61 28.00
C ALA A 206 12.26 4.25 29.27
N GLY A 207 13.40 3.58 29.09
CA GLY A 207 14.33 3.26 30.19
C GLY A 207 15.19 4.46 30.60
N SER A 208 16.07 4.28 31.58
CA SER A 208 16.94 5.34 32.12
C SER A 208 17.86 6.00 31.09
N GLY A 209 18.23 5.29 30.02
CA GLY A 209 19.05 5.83 28.93
C GLY A 209 18.28 6.58 27.83
N TRP A 210 16.95 6.67 27.93
CA TRP A 210 16.13 7.36 26.95
C TRP A 210 15.98 8.84 27.33
N ASN A 211 16.43 9.73 26.44
CA ASN A 211 16.38 11.18 26.62
C ASN A 211 15.39 11.88 25.67
N GLY A 212 14.60 11.11 24.91
CA GLY A 212 13.62 11.63 23.96
C GLY A 212 12.24 11.87 24.58
N LYS A 213 11.25 12.12 23.73
CA LYS A 213 9.85 12.29 24.15
C LYS A 213 9.34 11.01 24.82
N VAL A 214 8.40 11.16 25.74
CA VAL A 214 7.81 10.04 26.49
C VAL A 214 6.29 10.13 26.40
N ALA A 215 5.67 8.99 26.11
CA ALA A 215 4.24 8.79 26.26
C ALA A 215 3.97 7.90 27.47
N GLU A 216 2.96 8.24 28.26
CA GLU A 216 2.53 7.42 29.41
C GLU A 216 1.27 6.66 29.06
N ALA A 217 1.24 5.37 29.36
CA ALA A 217 0.06 4.54 29.15
C ALA A 217 -0.17 3.61 30.35
N ILE A 218 -1.43 3.40 30.70
CA ILE A 218 -1.82 2.45 31.74
C ILE A 218 -1.75 1.04 31.16
N THR A 219 -0.90 0.19 31.71
CA THR A 219 -0.80 -1.23 31.37
C THR A 219 -1.38 -2.09 32.49
N THR A 220 -1.78 -3.31 32.14
CA THR A 220 -2.12 -4.35 33.12
C THR A 220 -0.94 -5.29 33.20
N GLU A 221 -0.30 -5.33 34.36
CA GLU A 221 0.85 -6.19 34.63
C GLU A 221 0.43 -7.35 35.53
N TYR A 222 1.11 -8.49 35.43
CA TYR A 222 0.84 -9.67 36.28
C TYR A 222 2.01 -9.90 37.23
N LYS A 223 1.76 -9.83 38.54
CA LYS A 223 2.73 -10.16 39.60
C LYS A 223 2.10 -11.24 40.47
N ASN A 224 2.79 -12.36 40.64
CA ASN A 224 2.32 -13.50 41.45
C ASN A 224 0.91 -13.99 41.06
N GLY A 225 0.57 -13.95 39.77
CA GLY A 225 -0.75 -14.37 39.26
C GLY A 225 -1.88 -13.33 39.42
N ALA A 226 -1.64 -12.20 40.07
CA ALA A 226 -2.60 -11.10 40.21
C ALA A 226 -2.32 -9.98 39.19
N ALA A 227 -3.38 -9.48 38.55
CA ALA A 227 -3.31 -8.35 37.63
C ALA A 227 -3.37 -7.02 38.39
N TYR A 228 -2.44 -6.11 38.11
CA TYR A 228 -2.42 -4.75 38.65
C TYR A 228 -2.23 -3.73 37.52
N LYS A 229 -2.87 -2.58 37.64
CA LYS A 229 -2.69 -1.48 36.68
C LYS A 229 -1.47 -0.66 37.08
N GLN A 230 -0.59 -0.37 36.13
CA GLN A 230 0.57 0.48 36.34
C GLN A 230 0.68 1.49 35.19
N VAL A 231 1.13 2.70 35.50
CA VAL A 231 1.50 3.67 34.45
C VAL A 231 2.91 3.30 33.98
N GLU A 232 3.04 2.95 32.72
CA GLU A 232 4.30 2.67 32.07
C GLU A 232 4.72 3.84 31.17
N LYS A 233 6.03 4.05 31.07
CA LYS A 233 6.63 5.07 30.22
C LYS A 233 7.14 4.43 28.94
N PHE A 234 6.68 4.93 27.82
CA PHE A 234 7.07 4.49 26.49
C PHE A 234 7.82 5.60 25.77
N ARG A 235 8.78 5.20 24.94
CA ARG A 235 9.43 6.14 24.01
C ARG A 235 8.37 6.73 23.10
N ALA A 236 8.53 8.00 22.74
CA ALA A 236 7.73 8.65 21.71
C ALA A 236 8.66 9.31 20.71
N TYR A 237 8.23 9.33 19.45
CA TYR A 237 9.03 9.79 18.33
C TYR A 237 8.32 10.93 17.62
N SER A 238 8.99 11.52 16.65
CA SER A 238 8.43 12.55 15.78
C SER A 238 7.91 11.96 14.46
N SER A 239 8.22 10.69 14.16
CA SER A 239 7.72 9.99 12.97
C SER A 239 7.89 8.47 13.09
N TYR A 240 7.20 7.72 12.22
CA TYR A 240 7.44 6.28 12.06
C TYR A 240 8.87 5.98 11.61
N ALA A 241 9.48 6.80 10.76
CA ALA A 241 10.87 6.60 10.34
C ALA A 241 11.83 6.56 11.54
N GLU A 242 11.65 7.47 12.51
CA GLU A 242 12.44 7.51 13.74
C GLU A 242 12.17 6.27 14.62
N ALA A 243 10.90 5.86 14.74
CA ALA A 243 10.53 4.66 15.50
C ALA A 243 11.18 3.38 14.94
N PHE A 244 11.11 3.19 13.61
CA PHE A 244 11.74 2.05 12.94
C PHE A 244 13.27 2.10 13.06
N GLN A 245 13.88 3.28 12.94
CA GLN A 245 15.32 3.43 13.08
C GLN A 245 15.80 3.10 14.50
N ASP A 246 15.13 3.60 15.54
CA ASP A 246 15.47 3.31 16.94
C ASP A 246 15.30 1.81 17.25
N TYR A 247 14.20 1.22 16.76
CA TYR A 247 13.95 -0.22 16.89
C TYR A 247 15.05 -1.05 16.22
N ALA A 248 15.38 -0.73 14.98
CA ALA A 248 16.39 -1.45 14.22
C ALA A 248 17.78 -1.31 14.85
N GLN A 249 18.11 -0.16 15.42
CA GLN A 249 19.34 0.01 16.19
C GLN A 249 19.36 -0.84 17.47
N MET A 250 18.24 -0.93 18.20
CA MET A 250 18.14 -1.78 19.38
C MET A 250 18.39 -3.25 19.03
N ILE A 251 17.77 -3.74 17.96
CA ILE A 251 17.95 -5.12 17.50
C ILE A 251 19.38 -5.33 16.97
N GLY A 252 19.86 -4.46 16.09
CA GLY A 252 21.15 -4.61 15.42
C GLY A 252 22.37 -4.45 16.33
N LYS A 253 22.31 -3.59 17.36
CA LYS A 253 23.45 -3.36 18.28
C LYS A 253 23.52 -4.36 19.42
N ASN A 254 22.42 -5.06 19.72
CA ASN A 254 22.38 -5.96 20.86
C ASN A 254 22.71 -7.39 20.42
N SER A 255 23.88 -7.87 20.84
CA SER A 255 24.40 -9.20 20.48
C SER A 255 23.43 -10.35 20.82
N ARG A 256 22.50 -10.16 21.75
CA ARG A 256 21.44 -11.14 22.05
C ARG A 256 20.58 -11.50 20.83
N TYR A 257 20.47 -10.60 19.84
CA TYR A 257 19.68 -10.80 18.63
C TYR A 257 20.51 -11.20 17.41
N ALA A 258 21.81 -11.49 17.57
CA ALA A 258 22.68 -11.86 16.45
C ALA A 258 22.14 -13.07 15.66
N ASP A 259 21.62 -14.08 16.37
CA ASP A 259 20.99 -15.26 15.78
C ASP A 259 19.80 -14.93 14.88
N VAL A 260 19.09 -13.82 15.15
CA VAL A 260 17.93 -13.38 14.36
C VAL A 260 18.38 -12.89 12.99
N LEU A 261 19.45 -12.10 12.96
CA LEU A 261 19.99 -11.48 11.74
C LEU A 261 20.56 -12.54 10.79
N GLN A 262 20.99 -13.69 11.31
CA GLN A 262 21.53 -14.80 10.53
C GLN A 262 20.46 -15.67 9.87
N ARG A 263 19.17 -15.53 10.22
CA ARG A 263 18.09 -16.36 9.65
C ARG A 263 17.68 -15.95 8.24
N GLY A 264 18.04 -14.73 7.80
CA GLY A 264 17.71 -14.25 6.46
C GLY A 264 16.19 -14.26 6.21
N GLY A 265 15.74 -14.96 5.17
CA GLY A 265 14.33 -15.08 4.79
C GLY A 265 13.50 -16.12 5.55
N ASP A 266 14.10 -16.87 6.47
CA ASP A 266 13.39 -17.88 7.28
C ASP A 266 12.54 -17.20 8.37
N VAL A 267 11.26 -16.97 8.06
CA VAL A 267 10.28 -16.34 8.96
C VAL A 267 10.10 -17.10 10.27
N ALA A 268 9.96 -18.43 10.19
CA ALA A 268 9.75 -19.26 11.38
C ALA A 268 11.00 -19.24 12.27
N GLY A 269 12.19 -19.37 11.66
CA GLY A 269 13.47 -19.28 12.35
C GLY A 269 13.70 -17.91 13.00
N MET A 270 13.37 -16.81 12.31
CA MET A 270 13.46 -15.46 12.87
C MET A 270 12.57 -15.31 14.11
N ALA A 271 11.31 -15.74 14.02
CA ALA A 271 10.37 -15.63 15.13
C ALA A 271 10.81 -16.45 16.35
N GLN A 272 11.34 -17.66 16.12
CA GLN A 272 11.91 -18.48 17.18
C GLN A 272 13.15 -17.84 17.81
N ALA A 273 14.06 -17.30 16.98
CA ALA A 273 15.27 -16.65 17.45
C ALA A 273 14.96 -15.41 18.30
N ILE A 274 13.98 -14.59 17.91
CA ILE A 274 13.51 -13.43 18.69
C ILE A 274 12.98 -13.86 20.06
N GLN A 275 12.14 -14.90 20.11
CA GLN A 275 11.60 -15.40 21.37
C GLN A 275 12.71 -15.98 22.26
N LYS A 276 13.61 -16.80 21.69
CA LYS A 276 14.76 -17.36 22.41
C LYS A 276 15.68 -16.27 22.95
N ALA A 277 15.86 -15.19 22.18
CA ALA A 277 16.62 -14.02 22.62
C ALA A 277 15.96 -13.29 23.80
N GLY A 278 14.70 -13.59 24.14
CA GLY A 278 13.99 -13.05 25.29
C GLY A 278 13.32 -11.71 25.02
N TYR A 279 12.84 -11.48 23.80
CA TYR A 279 12.08 -10.28 23.45
C TYR A 279 10.71 -10.22 24.16
N ALA A 280 10.05 -11.37 24.27
CA ALA A 280 8.75 -11.52 24.94
C ALA A 280 8.73 -12.76 25.83
N THR A 281 7.96 -12.68 26.92
CA THR A 281 7.77 -13.78 27.89
C THR A 281 6.62 -14.72 27.51
N ASP A 282 5.76 -14.33 26.56
CA ASP A 282 4.66 -15.17 26.09
C ASP A 282 5.21 -16.44 25.39
N PRO A 283 4.88 -17.65 25.88
CA PRO A 283 5.35 -18.89 25.28
C PRO A 283 4.89 -19.09 23.84
N LYS A 284 3.79 -18.43 23.42
CA LYS A 284 3.23 -18.51 22.06
C LYS A 284 3.72 -17.37 21.15
N TYR A 285 4.65 -16.54 21.60
CA TYR A 285 5.07 -15.34 20.87
C TYR A 285 5.58 -15.65 19.46
N ALA A 286 6.53 -16.57 19.31
CA ALA A 286 7.12 -16.93 18.02
C ALA A 286 6.04 -17.40 17.03
N GLY A 287 5.10 -18.25 17.48
CA GLY A 287 4.02 -18.72 16.63
C GLY A 287 3.04 -17.61 16.21
N LYS A 288 2.80 -16.61 17.08
CA LYS A 288 2.01 -15.43 16.71
C LYS A 288 2.76 -14.56 15.70
N LEU A 289 4.03 -14.29 15.96
CA LEU A 289 4.87 -13.45 15.11
C LEU A 289 5.06 -14.06 13.73
N ALA A 290 5.39 -15.36 13.64
CA ALA A 290 5.56 -16.05 12.35
C ALA A 290 4.33 -15.91 11.46
N ARG A 291 3.12 -16.13 12.01
CA ARG A 291 1.86 -15.94 11.27
C ARG A 291 1.68 -14.50 10.78
N VAL A 292 2.00 -13.50 11.60
CA VAL A 292 1.89 -12.10 11.19
C VAL A 292 2.91 -11.77 10.11
N MET A 293 4.14 -12.28 10.23
CA MET A 293 5.19 -12.11 9.24
C MET A 293 4.85 -12.76 7.89
N GLU A 294 4.23 -13.94 7.89
CA GLU A 294 3.68 -14.58 6.69
C GLU A 294 2.62 -13.70 6.02
N ILE A 295 1.68 -13.14 6.79
CA ILE A 295 0.67 -12.22 6.26
C ILE A 295 1.35 -10.98 5.67
N THR A 296 2.25 -10.33 6.41
CA THR A 296 2.94 -9.14 5.88
C THR A 296 3.73 -9.47 4.63
N GLY A 297 4.43 -10.61 4.60
CA GLY A 297 5.23 -11.04 3.45
C GLY A 297 4.41 -11.35 2.21
N GLY A 298 3.17 -11.83 2.36
CA GLY A 298 2.24 -12.04 1.24
C GLY A 298 1.58 -10.76 0.72
N LEU A 299 1.73 -9.62 1.42
CA LEU A 299 1.20 -8.31 1.04
C LEU A 299 2.27 -7.38 0.44
N LEU A 300 3.52 -7.85 0.42
CA LEU A 300 4.67 -7.20 -0.23
C LEU A 300 4.70 -7.63 -1.70
#